data_AF-A0A9E0J072-F1
#
_entry.id   AF-A0A9E0J072-F1
#
_cell.length_a   1.000
_cell.length_b   1.000
_cell.length_c   1.000
_cell.angle_alpha   90.00
_cell.angle_beta   90.00
_cell.angle_gamma   90.00
#
_symmetry.space_group_name_H-M   'P 1'
#
loop_
_entity.id
_entity.type
_entity.pdbx_description
1 polymer ?
#
loop_
_entity_poly.entity_id
_entity_poly.type
_entity_poly.pdbx_seq_one_letter_code
_entity_poly.pdbx_strand_id
1 'polypeptide(L)'
;MAYLWNMNLVDNALLALASIMWMGMLLILFGKQENVPGADALAGAVWSMVHLFLGFLLFMGAFVAWVYFRGGFNWVTPPAGPRWAWVITGYALVIFASAMAALYKLSGSAGTAMSGRIVEIAAWLLPALALFGGLLMVNGYWLGTSLESFGRLLLRVAFWSSLAGSGIAFTTWVRDSVTAAKTELEAIGERDAARQQGEFTWIDCLDQGLQFPSRPQFTNCRMDPPVRERPLARSHAIAEWLNAPADALAGDAAPETSVFPATNDVPNEQTFVSLIFKGLHRKAEPIAKPLDGMSNPTVQSSKWLGRKTERILRTPDRQGASATIHGESLRRGLVGFRAHGTGRPCDAVERIDQRLVGL
;
A
#
# COMPACT_ATOMS: atom_id res chain seq x y z
N MET A 1 5.51 -53.21 -26.62
CA MET A 1 6.68 -52.45 -26.12
C MET A 1 6.64 -50.97 -26.47
N ALA A 2 6.39 -50.55 -27.72
CA ALA A 2 6.37 -49.12 -28.10
C ALA A 2 5.43 -48.21 -27.27
N TYR A 3 4.28 -48.74 -26.84
CA TYR A 3 3.32 -47.99 -26.01
C TYR A 3 3.86 -47.67 -24.60
N LEU A 4 4.65 -48.58 -24.00
CA LEU A 4 5.26 -48.36 -22.68
C LEU A 4 6.37 -47.29 -22.72
N TRP A 5 7.07 -47.17 -23.86
CA TRP A 5 8.12 -46.17 -24.06
C TRP A 5 7.57 -44.74 -24.18
N ASN A 6 6.49 -44.55 -24.94
CA ASN A 6 5.84 -43.23 -25.06
C ASN A 6 5.20 -42.76 -23.75
N MET A 7 4.72 -43.68 -22.91
CA MET A 7 4.06 -43.34 -21.65
C MET A 7 5.03 -42.78 -20.60
N ASN A 8 6.24 -43.35 -20.51
CA ASN A 8 7.27 -42.83 -19.61
C ASN A 8 7.87 -41.51 -20.08
N LEU A 9 7.80 -41.20 -21.38
CA LEU A 9 8.30 -39.95 -21.92
C LEU A 9 7.49 -38.76 -21.40
N VAL A 10 6.15 -38.86 -21.42
CA VAL A 10 5.26 -37.78 -20.95
C VAL A 10 5.44 -37.53 -19.45
N ASP A 11 5.51 -38.59 -18.64
CA ASP A 11 5.74 -38.48 -17.20
C ASP A 11 7.04 -37.75 -16.87
N ASN A 12 8.12 -38.20 -17.48
CA ASN A 12 9.45 -37.65 -17.25
C ASN A 12 9.56 -36.22 -17.80
N ALA A 13 8.90 -35.89 -18.91
CA ALA A 13 8.84 -34.53 -19.42
C ALA A 13 8.11 -33.58 -18.45
N LEU A 14 6.97 -34.00 -17.90
CA LEU A 14 6.23 -33.19 -16.92
C LEU A 14 7.02 -33.01 -15.62
N LEU A 15 7.66 -34.07 -15.11
CA LEU A 15 8.54 -33.98 -13.95
C LEU A 15 9.77 -33.12 -14.21
N ALA A 16 10.36 -33.18 -15.40
CA ALA A 16 11.50 -32.35 -15.78
C ALA A 16 11.11 -30.87 -15.83
N LEU A 17 9.97 -30.55 -16.46
CA LEU A 17 9.44 -29.18 -16.50
C LEU A 17 9.12 -28.65 -15.10
N ALA A 18 8.47 -29.46 -14.26
CA ALA A 18 8.23 -29.11 -12.87
C ALA A 18 9.54 -28.87 -12.10
N SER A 19 10.55 -29.74 -12.30
CA SER A 19 11.87 -29.59 -11.67
C SER A 19 12.57 -28.31 -12.11
N ILE A 20 12.48 -27.92 -13.39
CA ILE A 20 13.04 -26.66 -13.90
C ILE A 20 12.36 -25.46 -13.23
N MET A 21 11.03 -25.46 -13.13
CA MET A 21 10.28 -24.38 -12.47
C MET A 21 10.65 -24.26 -11.00
N TRP A 22 10.74 -25.40 -10.30
CA TRP A 22 11.13 -25.45 -8.89
C TRP A 22 12.58 -25.00 -8.69
N MET A 23 13.51 -25.43 -9.55
CA MET A 23 14.91 -24.98 -9.49
C MET A 23 15.03 -23.47 -9.74
N GLY A 24 14.29 -22.93 -10.71
CA GLY A 24 14.21 -21.48 -10.94
C GLY A 24 13.72 -20.74 -9.70
N MET A 25 12.73 -21.30 -9.00
CA MET A 25 12.23 -20.74 -7.74
C MET A 25 13.30 -20.74 -6.64
N LEU A 26 14.05 -21.84 -6.49
CA LEU A 26 15.17 -21.92 -5.55
C LEU A 26 16.25 -20.89 -5.87
N LEU A 27 16.57 -20.67 -7.15
CA LEU A 27 17.55 -19.68 -7.57
C LEU A 27 17.12 -18.26 -7.18
N ILE A 28 15.84 -17.93 -7.25
CA ILE A 28 15.33 -16.62 -6.80
C ILE A 28 15.35 -16.52 -5.27
N LEU A 29 14.97 -17.59 -4.57
CA LEU A 29 14.89 -17.61 -3.10
C LEU A 29 16.24 -17.65 -2.40
N PHE A 30 17.20 -18.40 -2.94
CA PHE A 30 18.52 -18.62 -2.34
C PHE A 30 19.64 -17.93 -3.10
N GLY A 31 19.35 -17.36 -4.27
CA GLY A 31 20.26 -16.44 -4.94
C GLY A 31 20.55 -15.25 -4.04
N LYS A 32 21.82 -14.82 -4.01
CA LYS A 32 22.23 -13.63 -3.26
C LYS A 32 21.46 -12.41 -3.77
N GLN A 33 20.38 -12.04 -3.10
CA GLN A 33 19.66 -10.77 -3.32
C GLN A 33 20.36 -9.59 -2.62
N GLU A 34 21.69 -9.66 -2.43
CA GLU A 34 22.44 -8.73 -1.59
C GLU A 34 22.38 -7.27 -2.06
N ASN A 35 21.92 -6.98 -3.29
CA ASN A 35 21.77 -5.61 -3.80
C ASN A 35 20.64 -5.51 -4.83
N VAL A 36 19.39 -5.74 -4.45
CA VAL A 36 18.25 -5.41 -5.34
C VAL A 36 18.04 -3.88 -5.29
N PRO A 37 18.43 -3.11 -6.33
CA PRO A 37 18.41 -1.67 -6.27
C PRO A 37 17.01 -1.17 -6.63
N GLY A 38 16.17 -0.98 -5.61
CA GLY A 38 14.89 -0.31 -5.74
C GLY A 38 13.64 -1.21 -5.71
N ALA A 39 12.51 -0.59 -5.43
CA ALA A 39 11.21 -1.24 -5.25
C ALA A 39 10.74 -2.00 -6.52
N ASP A 40 11.10 -1.52 -7.70
CA ASP A 40 10.71 -2.14 -8.98
C ASP A 40 11.38 -3.50 -9.19
N ALA A 41 12.64 -3.64 -8.79
CA ALA A 41 13.37 -4.89 -8.91
C ALA A 41 12.87 -5.94 -7.89
N LEU A 42 12.46 -5.49 -6.70
CA LEU A 42 11.76 -6.37 -5.73
C LEU A 42 10.41 -6.84 -6.28
N ALA A 43 9.61 -5.92 -6.86
CA ALA A 43 8.34 -6.27 -7.47
C ALA A 43 8.52 -7.29 -8.62
N GLY A 44 9.54 -7.10 -9.46
CA GLY A 44 9.90 -8.04 -10.52
C GLY A 44 10.28 -9.43 -9.99
N ALA A 45 11.03 -9.50 -8.89
CA ALA A 45 11.39 -10.77 -8.25
C ALA A 45 10.15 -11.50 -7.68
N VAL A 46 9.26 -10.78 -7.01
CA VAL A 46 7.99 -11.33 -6.49
C VAL A 46 7.12 -11.84 -7.63
N TRP A 47 6.95 -11.07 -8.71
CA TRP A 47 6.17 -11.52 -9.86
C TRP A 47 6.80 -12.73 -10.54
N SER A 48 8.11 -12.75 -10.73
CA SER A 48 8.81 -13.90 -11.31
C SER A 48 8.59 -15.16 -10.47
N MET A 49 8.62 -15.00 -9.15
CA MET A 49 8.33 -16.08 -8.21
C MET A 49 6.90 -16.61 -8.37
N VAL A 50 5.89 -15.74 -8.47
CA VAL A 50 4.50 -16.14 -8.70
C VAL A 50 4.35 -16.94 -9.99
N HIS A 51 4.99 -16.50 -11.08
CA HIS A 51 4.92 -17.20 -12.37
C HIS A 51 5.58 -18.58 -12.31
N LEU A 52 6.75 -18.71 -11.69
CA LEU A 52 7.41 -20.00 -11.49
C LEU A 52 6.57 -20.92 -10.60
N PHE A 53 5.90 -20.37 -9.59
CA PHE A 53 4.98 -21.11 -8.74
C PHE A 53 3.80 -21.68 -9.51
N LEU A 54 3.14 -20.84 -10.32
CA LEU A 54 2.02 -21.24 -11.17
C LEU A 54 2.46 -22.28 -12.20
N GLY A 55 3.64 -22.11 -12.79
CA GLY A 55 4.23 -23.09 -13.71
C GLY A 55 4.48 -24.44 -13.04
N PHE A 56 5.09 -24.44 -11.86
CA PHE A 56 5.29 -25.66 -11.07
C PHE A 56 3.97 -26.36 -10.74
N LEU A 57 2.97 -25.58 -10.29
CA LEU A 57 1.63 -26.08 -9.93
C LEU A 57 0.93 -26.70 -11.15
N LEU A 58 1.04 -26.07 -12.31
CA LEU A 58 0.49 -26.56 -13.56
C LEU A 58 1.15 -27.87 -14.01
N PHE A 59 2.48 -27.94 -14.03
CA PHE A 59 3.19 -29.15 -14.46
C PHE A 59 3.05 -30.31 -13.47
N MET A 60 3.12 -30.04 -12.17
CA MET A 60 2.88 -31.06 -11.15
C MET A 60 1.42 -31.51 -11.13
N GLY A 61 0.46 -30.60 -11.30
CA GLY A 61 -0.96 -30.93 -11.42
C GLY A 61 -1.23 -31.83 -12.63
N ALA A 62 -0.65 -31.48 -13.79
CA ALA A 62 -0.73 -32.30 -15.00
C ALA A 62 -0.08 -33.67 -14.80
N PHE A 63 1.09 -33.74 -14.18
CA PHE A 63 1.78 -34.98 -13.84
C PHE A 63 0.91 -35.89 -12.96
N VAL A 64 0.35 -35.32 -11.89
CA VAL A 64 -0.51 -36.03 -10.95
C VAL A 64 -1.79 -36.51 -11.60
N ALA A 65 -2.45 -35.67 -12.40
CA ALA A 65 -3.63 -36.08 -13.17
C ALA A 65 -3.30 -37.26 -14.10
N TRP A 66 -2.18 -37.17 -14.81
CA TRP A 66 -1.76 -38.19 -15.76
C TRP A 66 -1.40 -39.52 -15.08
N VAL A 67 -0.70 -39.50 -13.95
CA VAL A 67 -0.44 -40.71 -13.12
C VAL A 67 -1.74 -41.29 -12.56
N TYR A 68 -2.69 -40.43 -12.16
CA TYR A 68 -4.01 -40.86 -11.66
C TYR A 68 -4.81 -41.59 -12.73
N PHE A 69 -4.91 -41.06 -13.95
CA PHE A 69 -5.66 -41.69 -15.05
C PHE A 69 -5.12 -43.09 -15.40
N ARG A 70 -3.86 -43.38 -15.08
CA ARG A 70 -3.24 -44.70 -15.28
C ARG A 70 -3.34 -45.62 -14.06
N GLY A 71 -3.97 -45.18 -12.97
CA GLY A 71 -4.11 -45.96 -11.74
C GLY A 71 -2.85 -46.00 -10.86
N GLY A 72 -1.88 -45.10 -11.06
CA GLY A 72 -0.62 -45.09 -10.32
C GLY A 72 -0.76 -44.84 -8.81
N PHE A 73 -1.92 -44.34 -8.36
CA PHE A 73 -2.21 -44.07 -6.95
C PHE A 73 -3.03 -45.17 -6.25
N ASN A 74 -3.11 -46.38 -6.83
CA ASN A 74 -3.87 -47.50 -6.25
C ASN A 74 -3.45 -47.87 -4.81
N TRP A 75 -2.25 -47.47 -4.38
CA TRP A 75 -1.71 -47.66 -3.04
C TRP A 75 -2.26 -46.69 -1.98
N VAL A 76 -3.00 -45.65 -2.39
CA VAL A 76 -3.64 -44.69 -1.49
C VAL A 76 -5.03 -45.24 -1.11
N THR A 77 -5.24 -45.38 0.20
CA THR A 77 -6.21 -46.32 0.81
C THR A 77 -7.70 -45.97 0.80
N PRO A 78 -8.22 -44.84 0.28
CA PRO A 78 -9.64 -44.74 0.02
C PRO A 78 -10.00 -45.15 -1.43
N PRO A 79 -11.29 -45.45 -1.72
CA PRO A 79 -11.78 -45.79 -3.05
C PRO A 79 -11.51 -44.69 -4.10
N ALA A 80 -11.66 -45.02 -5.39
CA ALA A 80 -11.13 -44.22 -6.51
C ALA A 80 -11.47 -42.71 -6.52
N GLY A 81 -12.65 -42.33 -6.01
CA GLY A 81 -13.08 -40.92 -5.88
C GLY A 81 -12.29 -40.14 -4.82
N PRO A 82 -12.42 -40.46 -3.52
CA PRO A 82 -11.68 -39.77 -2.45
C PRO A 82 -10.16 -39.83 -2.60
N ARG A 83 -9.62 -40.87 -3.25
CA ARG A 83 -8.19 -40.97 -3.58
C ARG A 83 -7.65 -39.76 -4.32
N TRP A 84 -8.39 -39.27 -5.33
CA TRP A 84 -8.01 -38.11 -6.11
C TRP A 84 -7.92 -36.85 -5.24
N ALA A 85 -8.91 -36.65 -4.38
CA ALA A 85 -8.95 -35.53 -3.46
C ALA A 85 -7.74 -35.52 -2.51
N TRP A 86 -7.35 -36.68 -1.97
CA TRP A 86 -6.16 -36.79 -1.11
C TRP A 86 -4.87 -36.43 -1.83
N VAL A 87 -4.70 -36.92 -3.06
CA VAL A 87 -3.49 -36.65 -3.85
C VAL A 87 -3.41 -35.17 -4.21
N ILE A 88 -4.48 -34.56 -4.74
CA ILE A 88 -4.49 -33.11 -5.03
C ILE A 88 -4.22 -32.30 -3.77
N THR A 89 -4.92 -32.61 -2.67
CA THR A 89 -4.76 -31.87 -1.41
C THR A 89 -3.32 -31.96 -0.92
N GLY A 90 -2.68 -33.13 -1.06
CA GLY A 90 -1.28 -33.33 -0.73
C GLY A 90 -0.34 -32.45 -1.51
N TYR A 91 -0.47 -32.43 -2.84
CA TYR A 91 0.34 -31.58 -3.68
C TYR A 91 0.06 -30.10 -3.44
N ALA A 92 -1.21 -29.72 -3.25
CA ALA A 92 -1.59 -28.37 -2.89
C ALA A 92 -0.97 -27.92 -1.56
N LEU A 93 -0.84 -28.81 -0.57
CA LEU A 93 -0.18 -28.53 0.70
C LEU A 93 1.34 -28.37 0.55
N VAL A 94 2.01 -29.21 -0.24
CA VAL A 94 3.46 -29.07 -0.54
C VAL A 94 3.72 -27.69 -1.15
N ILE A 95 2.85 -27.31 -2.08
CA ILE A 95 2.88 -26.04 -2.82
C ILE A 95 2.59 -24.88 -1.87
N PHE A 96 1.51 -24.94 -1.09
CA PHE A 96 1.16 -23.92 -0.12
C PHE A 96 2.26 -23.70 0.94
N ALA A 97 2.82 -24.79 1.48
CA ALA A 97 3.94 -24.72 2.42
C ALA A 97 5.15 -24.01 1.82
N SER A 98 5.48 -24.31 0.57
CA SER A 98 6.61 -23.70 -0.13
C SER A 98 6.38 -22.22 -0.43
N ALA A 99 5.13 -21.82 -0.75
CA ALA A 99 4.76 -20.41 -0.97
C ALA A 99 4.83 -19.62 0.33
N MET A 100 4.28 -20.16 1.42
CA MET A 100 4.35 -19.53 2.73
C MET A 100 5.79 -19.34 3.19
N ALA A 101 6.64 -20.34 2.94
CA ALA A 101 8.05 -20.23 3.28
C ALA A 101 8.80 -19.16 2.49
N ALA A 102 8.48 -19.05 1.20
CA ALA A 102 8.99 -17.98 0.36
C ALA A 102 8.57 -16.60 0.84
N LEU A 103 7.28 -16.41 1.13
CA LEU A 103 6.75 -15.15 1.63
C LEU A 103 7.37 -14.77 2.96
N TYR A 104 7.55 -15.74 3.87
CA TYR A 104 8.21 -15.52 5.15
C TYR A 104 9.67 -15.07 5.01
N LYS A 105 10.37 -15.56 3.98
CA LYS A 105 11.74 -15.12 3.67
C LYS A 105 11.76 -13.70 3.12
N LEU A 106 10.82 -13.37 2.23
CA LEU A 106 10.72 -12.05 1.59
C LEU A 106 10.23 -10.95 2.53
N SER A 107 9.44 -11.27 3.57
CA SER A 107 8.94 -10.27 4.51
C SER A 107 10.05 -9.63 5.37
N GLY A 108 11.28 -10.14 5.31
CA GLY A 108 12.40 -9.57 6.06
C GLY A 108 12.20 -9.60 7.57
N SER A 109 11.16 -10.30 8.04
CA SER A 109 10.97 -10.64 9.43
C SER A 109 12.15 -11.51 9.79
N ALA A 110 13.20 -10.89 10.33
CA ALA A 110 14.40 -11.55 10.79
C ALA A 110 13.96 -12.58 11.84
N GLY A 111 13.68 -13.79 11.38
CA GLY A 111 13.29 -14.90 12.21
C GLY A 111 14.49 -15.28 13.04
N THR A 112 14.67 -14.59 14.17
CA THR A 112 15.53 -15.02 15.27
C THR A 112 15.05 -16.36 15.85
N ALA A 113 13.86 -16.81 15.47
CA ALA A 113 13.27 -18.08 15.84
C ALA A 113 13.66 -19.23 14.89
N MET A 114 13.89 -20.40 15.49
CA MET A 114 14.07 -21.70 14.83
C MET A 114 12.98 -22.03 13.78
N SER A 115 11.78 -21.46 13.93
CA SER A 115 10.68 -21.57 12.96
C SER A 115 11.05 -21.07 11.56
N GLY A 116 11.78 -19.95 11.44
CA GLY A 116 12.18 -19.41 10.14
C GLY A 116 13.08 -20.37 9.37
N ARG A 117 14.04 -21.02 10.07
CA ARG A 117 14.91 -22.05 9.48
C ARG A 117 14.16 -23.31 9.09
N ILE A 118 13.21 -23.76 9.92
CA ILE A 118 12.38 -24.93 9.62
C ILE A 118 11.53 -24.67 8.37
N VAL A 119 10.93 -23.49 8.29
CA VAL A 119 10.12 -23.04 7.15
C VAL A 119 10.97 -22.95 5.88
N GLU A 120 12.18 -22.39 5.96
CA GLU A 120 13.12 -22.35 4.82
C GLU A 120 13.54 -23.76 4.37
N ILE A 121 13.82 -24.67 5.30
CA ILE A 121 14.13 -26.07 4.98
C ILE A 121 12.95 -26.75 4.30
N ALA A 122 11.74 -26.55 4.80
CA ALA A 122 10.53 -27.11 4.24
C ALA A 122 10.28 -26.64 2.78
N ALA A 123 10.61 -25.39 2.46
CA ALA A 123 10.42 -24.80 1.13
C ALA A 123 11.15 -25.55 0.00
N TRP A 124 12.31 -26.12 0.30
CA TRP A 124 13.09 -26.89 -0.68
C TRP A 124 12.93 -28.39 -0.47
N LEU A 125 12.88 -28.87 0.77
CA LEU A 125 12.85 -30.30 1.03
C LEU A 125 11.53 -30.93 0.57
N LEU A 126 10.39 -30.27 0.78
CA LEU A 126 9.07 -30.86 0.47
C LEU A 126 8.85 -31.05 -1.04
N PRO A 127 9.10 -30.05 -1.91
CA PRO A 127 8.99 -30.26 -3.35
C PRO A 127 10.04 -31.24 -3.87
N ALA A 128 11.26 -31.24 -3.30
CA ALA A 128 12.30 -32.20 -3.68
C ALA A 128 11.86 -33.64 -3.40
N LEU A 129 11.31 -33.92 -2.22
CA LEU A 129 10.77 -35.23 -1.86
C LEU A 129 9.61 -35.64 -2.77
N ALA A 130 8.74 -34.70 -3.13
CA ALA A 130 7.62 -34.94 -4.04
C ALA A 130 8.10 -35.28 -5.47
N LEU A 131 9.05 -34.51 -6.00
CA LEU A 131 9.65 -34.73 -7.32
C LEU A 131 10.42 -36.05 -7.37
N PHE A 132 11.26 -36.32 -6.37
CA PHE A 132 12.06 -37.55 -6.31
C PHE A 132 11.17 -38.78 -6.09
N GLY A 133 10.17 -38.69 -5.23
CA GLY A 133 9.16 -39.73 -5.05
C GLY A 133 8.38 -40.01 -6.34
N GLY A 134 7.98 -38.97 -7.06
CA GLY A 134 7.34 -39.08 -8.38
C GLY A 134 8.23 -39.74 -9.42
N LEU A 135 9.50 -39.33 -9.50
CA LEU A 135 10.49 -39.91 -10.41
C LEU A 135 10.69 -41.41 -10.17
N LEU A 136 10.82 -41.82 -8.90
CA LEU A 136 10.97 -43.22 -8.52
C LEU A 136 9.72 -44.04 -8.84
N MET A 137 8.52 -43.47 -8.66
CA MET A 137 7.27 -44.15 -8.99
C MET A 137 7.12 -44.37 -10.50
N VAL A 138 7.48 -43.38 -11.33
CA VAL A 138 7.41 -43.47 -12.80
C VAL A 138 8.42 -44.47 -13.35
N ASN A 139 9.62 -44.49 -12.79
CA ASN A 139 10.74 -45.28 -13.31
C ASN A 139 10.99 -46.58 -12.51
N GLY A 140 9.99 -47.07 -11.75
CA GLY A 140 10.13 -48.24 -10.89
C GLY A 140 10.63 -49.51 -11.60
N TYR A 141 10.40 -49.64 -12.91
CA TYR A 141 10.93 -50.74 -13.73
C TYR A 141 12.47 -50.82 -13.72
N TRP A 142 13.17 -49.70 -13.58
CA TRP A 142 14.64 -49.64 -13.66
C TRP A 142 15.33 -50.27 -12.45
N LEU A 143 14.61 -50.40 -11.34
CA LEU A 143 15.22 -50.47 -10.02
C LEU A 143 14.59 -51.50 -9.06
N GLY A 144 13.54 -52.21 -9.51
CA GLY A 144 12.90 -53.31 -8.76
C GLY A 144 11.85 -52.85 -7.75
N THR A 145 11.15 -53.83 -7.15
CA THR A 145 10.00 -53.63 -6.25
C THR A 145 10.30 -52.89 -4.94
N SER A 146 11.56 -52.88 -4.50
CA SER A 146 11.99 -52.18 -3.27
C SER A 146 11.92 -50.66 -3.41
N LEU A 147 12.22 -50.11 -4.58
CA LEU A 147 12.24 -48.66 -4.81
C LEU A 147 10.86 -48.04 -5.01
N GLU A 148 9.89 -48.82 -5.49
CA GLU A 148 8.49 -48.36 -5.52
C GLU A 148 7.98 -48.10 -4.10
N SER A 149 8.29 -48.99 -3.16
CA SER A 149 7.94 -48.83 -1.74
C SER A 149 8.63 -47.61 -1.12
N PHE A 150 9.88 -47.36 -1.49
CA PHE A 150 10.61 -46.16 -1.06
C PHE A 150 10.02 -44.87 -1.64
N GLY A 151 9.66 -44.83 -2.93
CA GLY A 151 8.98 -43.69 -3.55
C GLY A 151 7.65 -43.35 -2.87
N ARG A 152 6.84 -44.37 -2.53
CA ARG A 152 5.61 -44.20 -1.74
C ARG A 152 5.88 -43.64 -0.35
N LEU A 153 6.94 -44.10 0.32
CA LEU A 153 7.35 -43.56 1.62
C LEU A 153 7.70 -42.07 1.52
N LEU A 154 8.48 -41.67 0.52
CA LEU A 154 8.85 -40.26 0.31
C LEU A 154 7.63 -39.38 0.08
N LEU A 155 6.67 -39.84 -0.75
CA LEU A 155 5.43 -39.11 -0.98
C LEU A 155 4.57 -38.98 0.30
N ARG A 156 4.52 -40.02 1.14
CA ARG A 156 3.84 -39.97 2.45
C ARG A 156 4.52 -38.99 3.40
N VAL A 157 5.85 -39.05 3.48
CA VAL A 157 6.64 -38.12 4.30
C VAL A 157 6.39 -36.69 3.83
N ALA A 158 6.50 -36.42 2.52
CA ALA A 158 6.23 -35.12 1.93
C ALA A 158 4.81 -34.64 2.26
N PHE A 159 3.79 -35.49 2.14
CA PHE A 159 2.40 -35.16 2.48
C PHE A 159 2.24 -34.72 3.94
N TRP A 160 2.63 -35.58 4.89
CA TRP A 160 2.41 -35.32 6.31
C TRP A 160 3.24 -34.17 6.83
N SER A 161 4.49 -34.05 6.38
CA SER A 161 5.35 -32.92 6.73
C SER A 161 4.85 -31.61 6.11
N SER A 162 4.27 -31.62 4.91
CA SER A 162 3.64 -30.43 4.32
C SER A 162 2.38 -30.01 5.07
N LEU A 163 1.56 -30.96 5.50
CA LEU A 163 0.37 -30.68 6.31
C LEU A 163 0.75 -30.05 7.65
N ALA A 164 1.68 -30.67 8.37
CA ALA A 164 2.17 -30.16 9.65
C ALA A 164 2.89 -28.81 9.49
N GLY A 165 3.77 -28.71 8.48
CA GLY A 165 4.55 -27.52 8.18
C GLY A 165 3.66 -26.34 7.78
N SER A 166 2.62 -26.56 6.98
CA SER A 166 1.65 -25.52 6.61
C SER A 166 0.91 -24.96 7.83
N GLY A 167 0.48 -25.84 8.74
CA GLY A 167 -0.18 -25.42 9.99
C GLY A 167 0.76 -24.59 10.89
N ILE A 168 2.00 -25.03 11.06
CA ILE A 168 3.02 -24.30 11.82
C ILE A 168 3.31 -22.95 11.15
N ALA A 169 3.61 -22.94 9.86
CA ALA A 169 3.93 -21.72 9.11
C ALA A 169 2.79 -20.70 9.16
N PHE A 170 1.54 -21.15 9.00
CA PHE A 170 0.37 -20.28 9.08
C PHE A 170 0.20 -19.69 10.48
N THR A 171 0.27 -20.51 11.52
CA THR A 171 0.11 -20.03 12.91
C THR A 171 1.23 -19.10 13.34
N THR A 172 2.49 -19.37 12.93
CA THR A 172 3.61 -18.47 13.17
C THR A 172 3.45 -17.17 12.41
N TRP A 173 3.04 -17.22 11.14
CA TRP A 173 2.83 -16.03 10.33
C TRP A 173 1.73 -15.13 10.91
N VAL A 174 0.60 -15.69 11.35
CA VAL A 174 -0.47 -14.93 12.01
C VAL A 174 0.05 -14.28 13.30
N ARG A 175 0.77 -15.03 14.15
CA ARG A 175 1.34 -14.52 15.40
C ARG A 175 2.32 -13.38 15.14
N ASP A 176 3.25 -13.57 14.21
CA ASP A 176 4.27 -12.58 13.88
C ASP A 176 3.63 -11.33 13.26
N SER A 177 2.62 -11.50 12.39
CA SER A 177 1.87 -10.39 11.79
C SER A 177 1.12 -9.57 12.82
N VAL A 178 0.46 -10.21 13.79
CA VAL A 178 -0.22 -9.50 14.90
C VAL A 178 0.78 -8.76 15.78
N THR A 179 1.93 -9.37 16.05
CA THR A 179 2.96 -8.75 16.88
C THR A 179 3.56 -7.53 16.18
N ALA A 180 3.87 -7.65 14.88
CA ALA A 180 4.37 -6.56 14.06
C ALA A 180 3.36 -5.41 13.94
N ALA A 181 2.07 -5.71 13.77
CA ALA A 181 1.04 -4.69 13.73
C ALA A 181 0.89 -3.96 15.08
N LYS A 182 1.04 -4.67 16.20
CA LYS A 182 1.02 -4.05 17.54
C LYS A 182 2.21 -3.12 17.75
N THR A 183 3.43 -3.57 17.43
CA THR A 183 4.62 -2.72 17.55
C THR A 183 4.58 -1.53 16.60
N GLU A 184 4.02 -1.68 15.41
CA GLU A 184 3.81 -0.55 14.49
C GLU A 184 2.79 0.44 15.04
N LEU A 185 1.67 -0.03 15.61
CA LEU A 185 0.68 0.84 16.26
C LEU A 185 1.25 1.57 17.48
N GLU A 186 2.04 0.88 18.30
CA GLU A 186 2.76 1.48 19.43
C GLU A 186 3.75 2.54 18.94
N ALA A 187 4.54 2.23 17.90
CA ALA A 187 5.48 3.17 17.32
C ALA A 187 4.78 4.39 16.67
N ILE A 188 3.61 4.22 16.06
CA ILE A 188 2.79 5.33 15.56
C ILE A 188 2.29 6.17 16.74
N GLY A 189 1.78 5.54 17.79
CA GLY A 189 1.33 6.23 19.00
C GLY A 189 2.44 7.04 19.67
N GLU A 190 3.64 6.48 19.79
CA GLU A 190 4.83 7.18 20.31
C GLU A 190 5.26 8.34 19.41
N ARG A 191 5.25 8.14 18.08
CA ARG A 191 5.58 9.20 17.12
C ARG A 191 4.56 10.34 17.16
N ASP A 192 3.27 10.02 17.27
CA ASP A 192 2.21 11.00 17.36
C ASP A 192 2.26 11.75 18.69
N ALA A 193 2.53 11.06 19.80
CA ALA A 193 2.74 11.70 21.11
C ALA A 193 3.96 12.62 21.10
N ALA A 194 5.10 12.16 20.56
CA ALA A 194 6.31 12.97 20.43
C ALA A 194 6.09 14.18 19.51
N ARG A 195 5.33 14.00 18.43
CA ARG A 195 4.94 15.08 17.52
C ARG A 195 4.04 16.09 18.22
N GLN A 196 2.99 15.66 18.92
CA GLN A 196 2.11 16.54 19.69
C GLN A 196 2.90 17.31 20.75
N GLN A 197 3.85 16.67 21.43
CA GLN A 197 4.71 17.33 22.41
C GLN A 197 5.63 18.38 21.76
N GLY A 198 6.18 18.10 20.58
CA GLY A 198 6.92 19.08 19.78
C GLY A 198 6.05 20.26 19.36
N GLU A 199 4.81 20.01 18.92
CA GLU A 199 3.85 21.05 18.57
C GLU A 199 3.47 21.91 19.79
N PHE A 200 3.25 21.32 20.97
CA PHE A 200 3.03 22.06 22.22
C PHE A 200 4.22 22.93 22.60
N THR A 201 5.44 22.40 22.53
CA THR A 201 6.67 23.15 22.82
C THR A 201 6.81 24.32 21.87
N TRP A 202 6.55 24.11 20.57
CA TRP A 202 6.57 25.17 19.57
C TRP A 202 5.54 26.25 19.88
N ILE A 203 4.28 25.88 20.14
CA ILE A 203 3.20 26.80 20.53
C ILE A 203 3.59 27.60 21.78
N ASP A 204 4.29 26.96 22.73
CA ASP A 204 4.73 27.62 23.95
C ASP A 204 5.81 28.68 23.68
N CYS A 205 6.71 28.43 22.74
CA CYS A 205 7.77 29.35 22.30
C CYS A 205 7.29 30.49 21.39
N LEU A 206 6.07 30.45 20.84
CA LEU A 206 5.53 31.53 20.01
C LEU A 206 5.30 32.79 20.87
N ASP A 207 6.15 33.81 20.71
CA ASP A 207 6.04 35.10 21.40
C ASP A 207 4.72 35.82 21.03
N GLN A 208 4.12 36.53 21.99
CA GLN A 208 2.76 37.09 21.90
C GLN A 208 2.59 38.15 20.81
N GLY A 209 3.63 38.93 20.51
CA GLY A 209 3.55 40.01 19.52
C GLY A 209 4.14 39.71 18.14
N LEU A 210 5.14 38.83 18.04
CA LEU A 210 6.00 38.75 16.83
C LEU A 210 5.67 37.61 15.86
N GLN A 211 4.91 36.59 16.28
CA GLN A 211 4.77 35.36 15.49
C GLN A 211 3.32 34.96 15.19
N PHE A 212 2.38 35.92 15.27
CA PHE A 212 0.97 35.71 14.93
C PHE A 212 0.74 34.97 13.59
N PRO A 213 1.46 35.26 12.48
CA PRO A 213 1.33 34.53 11.21
C PRO A 213 1.45 32.99 11.29
N SER A 214 2.16 32.49 12.29
CA SER A 214 2.44 31.05 12.47
C SER A 214 1.50 30.35 13.44
N ARG A 215 0.58 31.08 14.10
CA ARG A 215 -0.46 30.52 15.01
C ARG A 215 -1.70 29.97 14.29
N PRO A 216 -2.20 30.60 13.20
CA PRO A 216 -3.31 30.10 12.38
C PRO A 216 -3.18 28.64 11.92
N GLN A 217 -1.97 28.16 11.68
CA GLN A 217 -1.76 26.77 11.24
C GLN A 217 -2.13 25.75 12.34
N PHE A 218 -1.98 26.09 13.62
CA PHE A 218 -2.26 25.22 14.77
C PHE A 218 -3.70 25.32 15.28
N THR A 219 -4.47 26.29 14.80
CA THR A 219 -5.86 26.56 15.25
C THR A 219 -6.91 26.02 14.26
N ASN A 220 -6.47 25.28 13.25
CA ASN A 220 -7.32 24.67 12.24
C ASN A 220 -8.19 23.56 12.86
N CYS A 221 -9.44 23.40 12.40
CA CYS A 221 -10.35 22.32 12.83
C CYS A 221 -9.87 20.89 12.51
N ARG A 222 -8.78 20.74 11.74
CA ARG A 222 -8.13 19.47 11.44
C ARG A 222 -7.00 19.10 12.41
N MET A 223 -6.62 20.00 13.29
CA MET A 223 -5.65 19.70 14.36
C MET A 223 -6.36 18.95 15.48
N ASP A 224 -5.60 18.12 16.20
CA ASP A 224 -6.11 17.45 17.39
C ASP A 224 -6.65 18.50 18.39
N PRO A 225 -7.83 18.27 19.01
CA PRO A 225 -8.44 19.21 19.94
C PRO A 225 -7.47 19.82 20.97
N PRO A 226 -6.61 19.04 21.66
CA PRO A 226 -5.69 19.62 22.64
C PRO A 226 -4.62 20.52 22.00
N VAL A 227 -4.15 20.20 20.77
CA VAL A 227 -3.20 21.03 20.00
C VAL A 227 -3.86 22.31 19.50
N ARG A 228 -5.16 22.26 19.21
CA ARG A 228 -5.96 23.41 18.73
C ARG A 228 -6.33 24.39 19.85
N GLU A 229 -6.78 23.88 20.99
CA GLU A 229 -7.34 24.69 22.07
C GLU A 229 -6.28 25.58 22.74
N ARG A 230 -5.07 25.07 22.93
CA ARG A 230 -3.95 25.81 23.54
C ARG A 230 -3.56 27.09 22.78
N PRO A 231 -3.31 27.09 21.46
CA PRO A 231 -3.02 28.29 20.69
C PRO A 231 -4.27 29.16 20.47
N LEU A 232 -5.48 28.59 20.45
CA LEU A 232 -6.72 29.37 20.39
C LEU A 232 -6.90 30.21 21.66
N ALA A 233 -6.76 29.59 22.83
CA ALA A 233 -6.82 30.26 24.13
C ALA A 233 -5.75 31.36 24.25
N ARG A 234 -4.51 31.07 23.82
CA ARG A 234 -3.44 32.09 23.76
C ARG A 234 -3.74 33.23 22.79
N SER A 235 -4.42 32.95 21.68
CA SER A 235 -4.83 33.99 20.72
C SER A 235 -5.90 34.88 21.32
N HIS A 236 -6.92 34.31 21.99
CA HIS A 236 -7.98 35.09 22.65
C HIS A 236 -7.48 35.93 23.83
N ALA A 237 -6.35 35.56 24.45
CA ALA A 237 -5.76 36.30 25.56
C ALA A 237 -5.06 37.61 25.15
N ILE A 238 -4.83 37.86 23.86
CA ILE A 238 -4.19 39.08 23.37
C ILE A 238 -5.25 40.17 23.18
N ALA A 239 -5.10 41.32 23.83
CA ALA A 239 -6.07 42.42 23.72
C ALA A 239 -6.29 42.91 22.27
N GLU A 240 -5.26 42.77 21.43
CA GLU A 240 -5.27 43.15 20.00
C GLU A 240 -5.47 41.96 19.05
N TRP A 241 -5.92 40.80 19.55
CA TRP A 241 -6.02 39.58 18.73
C TRP A 241 -6.97 39.70 17.53
N LEU A 242 -7.84 40.71 17.53
CA LEU A 242 -8.73 41.01 16.41
C LEU A 242 -8.01 41.76 15.28
N ASN A 243 -7.00 42.55 15.61
CA ASN A 243 -6.23 43.34 14.66
C ASN A 243 -5.07 42.53 14.09
N ALA A 244 -4.43 41.67 14.88
CA ALA A 244 -3.30 40.86 14.43
C ALA A 244 -3.58 39.94 13.20
N PRO A 245 -4.73 39.25 13.07
CA PRO A 245 -5.08 38.53 11.86
C PRO A 245 -5.43 39.46 10.71
N ALA A 246 -6.02 40.62 10.99
CA ALA A 246 -6.30 41.63 9.97
C ALA A 246 -5.01 42.17 9.35
N ASP A 247 -4.02 42.46 10.18
CA ASP A 247 -2.69 42.92 9.78
C ASP A 247 -1.91 41.82 9.05
N ALA A 248 -1.99 40.57 9.53
CA ALA A 248 -1.36 39.41 8.87
C ALA A 248 -2.02 39.06 7.52
N LEU A 249 -3.34 39.22 7.40
CA LEU A 249 -4.08 39.11 6.13
C LEU A 249 -3.77 40.28 5.18
N ALA A 250 -3.48 41.46 5.72
CA ALA A 250 -3.04 42.61 4.93
C ALA A 250 -1.58 42.46 4.46
N GLY A 251 -0.76 41.67 5.14
CA GLY A 251 0.65 41.38 4.82
C GLY A 251 0.89 40.10 3.99
N ASP A 252 2.13 39.59 4.02
CA ASP A 252 2.56 38.43 3.21
C ASP A 252 2.09 37.07 3.77
N ALA A 253 1.51 37.05 4.96
CA ALA A 253 1.04 35.85 5.67
C ALA A 253 -0.44 35.51 5.40
N ALA A 254 -1.07 36.15 4.41
CA ALA A 254 -2.49 35.97 4.12
C ALA A 254 -2.92 34.51 3.85
N PRO A 255 -2.16 33.67 3.11
CA PRO A 255 -2.55 32.28 2.82
C PRO A 255 -2.59 31.41 4.09
N GLU A 256 -1.65 31.59 5.00
CA GLU A 256 -1.54 30.85 6.25
C GLU A 256 -2.63 31.32 7.24
N THR A 257 -2.91 32.63 7.24
CA THR A 257 -3.89 33.26 8.14
C THR A 257 -5.34 33.08 7.67
N SER A 258 -5.59 32.90 6.38
CA SER A 258 -6.95 32.71 5.82
C SER A 258 -7.67 31.44 6.29
N VAL A 259 -6.92 30.45 6.79
CA VAL A 259 -7.47 29.21 7.34
C VAL A 259 -8.10 29.44 8.72
N PHE A 260 -7.59 30.39 9.50
CA PHE A 260 -8.08 30.72 10.84
C PHE A 260 -9.58 31.07 10.89
N PRO A 261 -10.09 32.06 10.13
CA PRO A 261 -11.51 32.43 10.15
C PRO A 261 -12.41 31.38 9.50
N ALA A 262 -11.85 30.50 8.67
CA ALA A 262 -12.58 29.41 8.06
C ALA A 262 -12.93 28.30 9.06
N THR A 263 -12.27 28.28 10.23
CA THR A 263 -12.39 27.21 11.21
C THR A 263 -12.66 27.68 12.63
N ASN A 264 -12.67 28.99 12.91
CA ASN A 264 -12.85 29.56 14.24
C ASN A 264 -13.78 30.77 14.18
N ASP A 265 -14.53 30.99 15.26
CA ASP A 265 -15.46 32.12 15.38
C ASP A 265 -14.70 33.44 15.48
N VAL A 266 -15.15 34.45 14.74
CA VAL A 266 -14.56 35.79 14.72
C VAL A 266 -15.64 36.84 15.01
N PRO A 267 -15.42 37.79 15.94
CA PRO A 267 -16.45 38.77 16.36
C PRO A 267 -16.98 39.70 15.28
N ASN A 268 -16.27 39.88 14.16
CA ASN A 268 -16.69 40.74 13.05
C ASN A 268 -16.39 40.05 11.71
N GLU A 269 -17.27 39.11 11.35
CA GLU A 269 -17.14 38.27 10.15
C GLU A 269 -16.99 39.08 8.86
N GLN A 270 -17.79 40.14 8.69
CA GLN A 270 -17.76 40.97 7.48
C GLN A 270 -16.41 41.67 7.27
N THR A 271 -15.83 42.21 8.34
CA THR A 271 -14.50 42.85 8.28
C THR A 271 -13.43 41.82 7.91
N PHE A 272 -13.52 40.62 8.48
CA PHE A 272 -12.58 39.54 8.21
C PHE A 272 -12.67 39.01 6.77
N VAL A 273 -13.88 38.83 6.25
CA VAL A 273 -14.11 38.44 4.84
C VAL A 273 -13.47 39.45 3.89
N SER A 274 -13.63 40.74 4.14
CA SER A 274 -13.01 41.80 3.30
C SER A 274 -11.48 41.73 3.31
N LEU A 275 -10.87 41.43 4.46
CA LEU A 275 -9.43 41.30 4.63
C LEU A 275 -8.87 40.02 3.99
N ILE A 276 -9.63 38.91 4.04
CA ILE A 276 -9.31 37.68 3.32
C ILE A 276 -9.26 37.96 1.81
N PHE A 277 -10.27 38.63 1.25
CA PHE A 277 -10.31 38.97 -0.18
C PHE A 277 -9.15 39.89 -0.56
N LYS A 278 -8.82 40.89 0.27
CA LYS A 278 -7.68 41.79 0.06
C LYS A 278 -6.35 41.02 0.06
N GLY A 279 -6.15 40.12 1.01
CA GLY A 279 -4.94 39.28 1.10
C GLY A 279 -4.81 38.28 -0.06
N LEU A 280 -5.92 37.65 -0.46
CA LEU A 280 -6.00 36.79 -1.65
C LEU A 280 -5.63 37.54 -2.91
N HIS A 281 -6.18 38.74 -3.12
CA HIS A 281 -5.89 39.56 -4.29
C HIS A 281 -4.39 39.91 -4.37
N ARG A 282 -3.79 40.29 -3.24
CA ARG A 282 -2.36 40.63 -3.14
C ARG A 282 -1.44 39.44 -3.46
N LYS A 283 -1.84 38.20 -3.15
CA LYS A 283 -1.11 36.96 -3.51
C LYS A 283 -1.40 36.49 -4.94
N ALA A 284 -2.62 36.70 -5.43
CA ALA A 284 -3.01 36.34 -6.79
C ALA A 284 -2.31 37.22 -7.84
N GLU A 285 -2.09 38.50 -7.55
CA GLU A 285 -1.45 39.46 -8.46
C GLU A 285 -0.03 39.06 -8.93
N PRO A 286 0.92 38.66 -8.06
CA PRO A 286 2.24 38.18 -8.49
C PRO A 286 2.22 36.77 -9.12
N ILE A 287 1.14 35.98 -8.97
CA ILE A 287 0.96 34.69 -9.66
C ILE A 287 0.34 34.91 -11.05
N ALA A 288 -0.55 35.89 -11.19
CA ALA A 288 -1.18 36.26 -12.46
C ALA A 288 -0.17 36.91 -13.43
N LYS A 289 0.71 37.79 -12.94
CA LYS A 289 1.72 38.49 -13.78
C LYS A 289 2.62 37.56 -14.62
N PRO A 290 3.14 36.44 -14.11
CA PRO A 290 3.91 35.49 -14.91
C PRO A 290 3.05 34.64 -15.86
N LEU A 291 1.77 34.43 -15.55
CA LEU A 291 0.86 33.60 -16.35
C LEU A 291 0.41 34.30 -17.64
N ASP A 292 0.36 35.64 -17.66
CA ASP A 292 0.06 36.44 -18.85
C ASP A 292 1.11 36.33 -19.98
N GLY A 293 2.20 35.57 -19.79
CA GLY A 293 3.25 35.35 -20.80
C GLY A 293 3.72 33.90 -20.96
N MET A 294 3.12 32.92 -20.28
CA MET A 294 3.54 31.52 -20.35
C MET A 294 2.55 30.65 -21.14
N SER A 295 3.04 29.95 -22.17
CA SER A 295 2.25 29.04 -22.99
C SER A 295 1.92 27.70 -22.32
N ASN A 296 2.48 27.42 -21.13
CA ASN A 296 2.24 26.15 -20.40
C ASN A 296 2.43 26.29 -18.87
N PRO A 297 1.36 26.43 -18.07
CA PRO A 297 1.46 26.36 -16.61
C PRO A 297 1.72 24.92 -16.14
N THR A 298 2.76 24.70 -15.34
CA THR A 298 3.15 23.37 -14.84
C THR A 298 2.14 22.80 -13.82
N VAL A 299 2.01 21.47 -13.80
CA VAL A 299 1.10 20.66 -12.94
C VAL A 299 1.25 20.89 -11.42
N GLN A 300 2.37 21.49 -10.98
CA GLN A 300 2.59 21.81 -9.57
C GLN A 300 1.80 23.03 -9.09
N SER A 301 1.59 24.05 -9.93
CA SER A 301 0.83 25.24 -9.56
C SER A 301 -0.66 24.94 -9.40
N SER A 302 -1.22 24.04 -10.22
CA SER A 302 -2.64 23.65 -10.20
C SER A 302 -3.03 22.84 -8.96
N LYS A 303 -2.17 21.93 -8.48
CA LYS A 303 -2.43 21.15 -7.24
C LYS A 303 -2.33 22.00 -5.97
N TRP A 304 -1.45 23.00 -5.94
CA TRP A 304 -1.29 23.90 -4.80
C TRP A 304 -2.41 24.93 -4.74
N LEU A 305 -2.77 25.56 -5.88
CA LEU A 305 -3.91 26.47 -5.96
C LEU A 305 -5.23 25.74 -5.66
N GLY A 306 -5.51 24.59 -6.28
CA GLY A 306 -6.83 23.97 -6.21
C GLY A 306 -7.33 23.72 -4.77
N ARG A 307 -6.49 23.14 -3.90
CA ARG A 307 -6.92 22.73 -2.54
C ARG A 307 -6.88 23.84 -1.48
N LYS A 308 -6.10 24.91 -1.67
CA LYS A 308 -6.08 26.07 -0.77
C LYS A 308 -7.11 27.11 -1.23
N THR A 309 -7.18 27.39 -2.53
CA THR A 309 -8.14 28.35 -3.11
C THR A 309 -9.59 27.88 -2.94
N GLU A 310 -9.90 26.59 -3.15
CA GLU A 310 -11.26 26.06 -2.89
C GLU A 310 -11.71 26.25 -1.43
N ARG A 311 -10.77 26.10 -0.47
CA ARG A 311 -11.09 26.31 0.95
C ARG A 311 -11.38 27.76 1.28
N ILE A 312 -10.58 28.67 0.74
CA ILE A 312 -10.74 30.11 0.99
C ILE A 312 -12.02 30.64 0.33
N LEU A 313 -12.39 30.11 -0.85
CA LEU A 313 -13.62 30.48 -1.56
C LEU A 313 -14.90 30.00 -0.86
N ARG A 314 -14.84 28.98 -0.01
CA ARG A 314 -16.01 28.47 0.76
C ARG A 314 -16.20 29.14 2.12
N THR A 315 -15.26 29.97 2.56
CA THR A 315 -15.35 30.69 3.84
C THR A 315 -16.55 31.66 3.90
N PRO A 316 -16.85 32.46 2.85
CA PRO A 316 -18.01 33.36 2.86
C PRO A 316 -19.35 32.62 2.93
N ASP A 317 -19.48 31.48 2.23
CA ASP A 317 -20.70 30.65 2.21
C ASP A 317 -21.05 30.08 3.59
N ARG A 318 -20.04 29.80 4.42
CA ARG A 318 -20.23 29.32 5.80
C ARG A 318 -20.64 30.42 6.79
N GLN A 319 -20.27 31.67 6.50
CA GLN A 319 -20.53 32.84 7.35
C GLN A 319 -21.78 33.63 6.89
N GLY A 320 -22.57 33.09 5.95
CA GLY A 320 -23.81 33.73 5.49
C GLY A 320 -23.60 35.06 4.74
N ALA A 321 -22.37 35.38 4.31
CA ALA A 321 -22.07 36.61 3.58
C ALA A 321 -22.34 36.43 2.08
N SER A 322 -23.23 37.23 1.50
CA SER A 322 -23.50 37.22 0.06
C SER A 322 -22.24 37.65 -0.72
N ALA A 323 -21.66 36.72 -1.47
CA ALA A 323 -20.43 36.90 -2.27
C ALA A 323 -20.66 37.70 -3.58
N THR A 324 -21.59 38.66 -3.59
CA THR A 324 -22.05 39.33 -4.81
C THR A 324 -21.07 40.36 -5.37
N ILE A 325 -20.13 40.89 -4.57
CA ILE A 325 -19.31 42.05 -4.97
C ILE A 325 -17.87 41.67 -5.39
N HIS A 326 -17.40 40.45 -5.09
CA HIS A 326 -16.03 39.99 -5.40
C HIS A 326 -15.95 38.73 -6.28
N GLY A 327 -17.10 38.19 -6.68
CA GLY A 327 -17.16 37.02 -7.57
C GLY A 327 -16.57 37.29 -8.96
N GLU A 328 -16.65 38.50 -9.48
CA GLU A 328 -16.36 38.80 -10.89
C GLU A 328 -14.86 38.92 -11.23
N SER A 329 -14.03 39.41 -10.30
CA SER A 329 -12.56 39.41 -10.44
C SER A 329 -11.99 37.99 -10.32
N LEU A 330 -12.55 37.19 -9.41
CA LEU A 330 -12.25 35.76 -9.26
C LEU A 330 -12.74 34.93 -10.46
N ARG A 331 -13.89 35.28 -11.04
CA ARG A 331 -14.42 34.67 -12.28
C ARG A 331 -13.46 34.88 -13.43
N ARG A 332 -12.91 36.08 -13.60
CA ARG A 332 -11.90 36.36 -14.65
C ARG A 332 -10.61 35.56 -14.43
N GLY A 333 -10.14 35.43 -13.19
CA GLY A 333 -8.95 34.61 -12.87
C GLY A 333 -9.15 33.11 -13.12
N LEU A 334 -10.34 32.58 -12.83
CA LEU A 334 -10.69 31.16 -13.07
C LEU A 334 -10.98 30.87 -14.55
N VAL A 335 -11.59 31.82 -15.29
CA VAL A 335 -11.85 31.70 -16.73
C VAL A 335 -10.55 31.72 -17.54
N GLY A 336 -9.54 32.51 -17.14
CA GLY A 336 -8.20 32.46 -17.75
C GLY A 336 -7.52 31.08 -17.60
N PHE A 337 -7.79 30.38 -16.49
CA PHE A 337 -7.28 29.02 -16.25
C PHE A 337 -7.97 27.96 -17.11
N ARG A 338 -9.23 28.19 -17.53
CA ARG A 338 -10.03 27.29 -18.38
C ARG A 338 -9.59 27.32 -19.85
N ALA A 339 -8.96 28.41 -20.31
CA ALA A 339 -8.55 28.59 -21.70
C ALA A 339 -7.22 27.90 -22.09
N HIS A 340 -6.40 27.51 -21.11
CA HIS A 340 -5.02 27.04 -21.38
C HIS A 340 -4.64 25.66 -20.79
N GLY A 341 -5.60 24.88 -20.26
CA GLY A 341 -5.33 23.54 -19.73
C GLY A 341 -6.10 22.43 -20.46
N THR A 342 -5.39 21.52 -21.14
CA THR A 342 -5.95 20.31 -21.79
C THR A 342 -6.24 19.15 -20.81
N GLY A 343 -6.35 19.43 -19.51
CA GLY A 343 -6.69 18.44 -18.49
C GLY A 343 -8.16 18.54 -18.09
N ARG A 344 -8.86 17.39 -18.06
CA ARG A 344 -10.26 17.28 -17.62
C ARG A 344 -10.51 18.12 -16.35
N PRO A 345 -11.60 18.90 -16.31
CA PRO A 345 -11.89 19.75 -15.16
C PRO A 345 -12.03 18.89 -13.90
N CYS A 346 -11.42 19.33 -12.80
CA CYS A 346 -11.80 18.80 -11.49
C CYS A 346 -13.26 19.17 -11.26
N ASP A 347 -14.11 18.17 -11.02
CA ASP A 347 -15.56 18.29 -10.70
C ASP A 347 -15.90 19.31 -9.60
N ALA A 348 -14.91 19.86 -8.89
CA ALA A 348 -15.05 20.92 -7.90
C ALA A 348 -15.24 22.32 -8.53
N VAL A 349 -14.60 22.62 -9.66
CA VAL A 349 -14.68 23.95 -10.32
C VAL A 349 -16.02 24.11 -11.05
N GLU A 350 -16.49 23.05 -11.71
CA GLU A 350 -17.77 23.04 -12.41
C GLU A 350 -18.97 23.10 -11.45
N ARG A 351 -18.83 22.54 -10.24
CA ARG A 351 -19.84 22.67 -9.16
C ARG A 351 -19.90 24.07 -8.53
N ILE A 352 -18.82 24.84 -8.56
CA ILE A 352 -18.80 26.22 -8.10
C ILE A 352 -19.42 27.14 -9.16
N ASP A 353 -19.14 26.92 -10.45
CA ASP A 353 -19.70 27.68 -11.57
C ASP A 353 -21.23 27.48 -11.69
N GLN A 354 -21.73 26.26 -11.51
CA GLN A 354 -23.18 25.97 -11.56
C GLN A 354 -23.98 26.53 -10.38
N ARG A 355 -23.38 26.69 -9.19
CA ARG A 355 -24.06 27.28 -8.02
C ARG A 355 -24.07 28.80 -8.02
N LEU A 356 -23.11 29.44 -8.68
CA LEU A 356 -23.08 30.89 -8.88
C LEU A 356 -24.01 31.38 -10.00
N VAL A 357 -24.54 30.48 -10.84
CA VAL A 357 -25.54 30.81 -11.88
C VAL A 357 -26.98 30.62 -11.39
N GLY A 358 -27.17 29.96 -10.23
CA GLY A 358 -28.47 29.72 -9.61
C GLY A 358 -28.82 30.63 -8.42
N LEU A 359 -27.97 31.60 -8.11
CA LEU A 359 -28.19 32.73 -7.20
C LEU A 359 -28.12 34.02 -8.03
#